data_AF-A0A9N8MDJ2-F1
#
_entry.id   AF-A0A9N8MDJ2-F1
#
_cell.length_a   1.000
_cell.length_b   1.000
_cell.length_c   1.000
_cell.angle_alpha   90.00
_cell.angle_beta   90.00
_cell.angle_gamma   90.00
#
_symmetry.space_group_name_H-M   'P 1'
#
loop_
_entity.id
_entity.type
_entity.pdbx_description
1 polymer ?
#
loop_
_entity_poly.entity_id
_entity_poly.type
_entity_poly.pdbx_seq_one_letter_code
_entity_poly.pdbx_strand_id
1 'polypeptide(L)'
;MVAFFRALAATCRSEALATMIGGLAVIDSALYAGYVIPRPSMVVWWKWLSYCNPLAYAFEILLANEFRKLTQAPCALLIPYGPQYDGVALDYK
;
A
#
# COMPACT_ATOMS: atom_id res chain seq x y z
N MET A 1 -1.12 -11.18 -5.75
CA MET A 1 -2.43 -10.84 -6.34
C MET A 1 -2.85 -11.76 -7.50
N VAL A 2 -1.95 -12.20 -8.39
CA VAL A 2 -2.33 -13.10 -9.52
C VAL A 2 -3.04 -14.39 -9.08
N ALA A 3 -2.55 -15.06 -8.02
CA ALA A 3 -3.19 -16.26 -7.49
C ALA A 3 -4.62 -16.02 -6.98
N PHE A 4 -4.89 -14.85 -6.40
CA PHE A 4 -6.22 -14.46 -5.92
C PHE A 4 -7.20 -14.32 -7.09
N PHE A 5 -6.84 -13.59 -8.15
CA PHE A 5 -7.69 -13.48 -9.33
C PHE A 5 -7.91 -14.81 -10.04
N ARG A 6 -6.91 -15.69 -10.06
CA ARG A 6 -7.06 -17.05 -10.59
C ARG A 6 -8.04 -17.89 -9.77
N ALA A 7 -7.97 -17.83 -8.44
CA ALA A 7 -8.93 -18.51 -7.58
C ALA A 7 -10.36 -17.95 -7.75
N LEU A 8 -10.47 -16.64 -7.94
CA LEU A 8 -11.76 -15.97 -8.10
C LEU A 8 -12.41 -16.30 -9.45
N ALA A 9 -11.62 -16.32 -10.54
CA ALA A 9 -12.08 -16.79 -11.85
C ALA A 9 -12.45 -18.30 -11.82
N ALA A 10 -11.73 -19.13 -11.07
CA ALA A 10 -12.04 -20.55 -10.96
C ALA A 10 -13.33 -20.85 -10.15
N THR A 11 -13.72 -19.97 -9.23
CA THR A 11 -14.91 -20.15 -8.37
C THR A 11 -16.17 -19.53 -8.97
N CYS A 12 -16.05 -18.50 -9.79
CA CYS A 12 -17.18 -17.81 -10.41
C CYS A 12 -17.54 -18.45 -11.77
N ARG A 13 -18.83 -18.70 -12.02
CA ARG A 13 -19.32 -19.13 -13.35
C ARG A 13 -19.49 -17.99 -14.36
N SER A 14 -19.50 -16.74 -13.89
CA SER A 14 -19.73 -15.55 -14.71
C SER A 14 -18.53 -14.61 -14.65
N GLU A 15 -18.01 -14.23 -15.81
CA GLU A 15 -16.88 -13.32 -15.97
C GLU A 15 -17.17 -11.91 -15.43
N ALA A 16 -18.40 -11.43 -15.65
CA ALA A 16 -18.82 -10.11 -15.16
C ALA A 16 -18.82 -10.07 -13.62
N LEU A 17 -19.34 -11.11 -12.97
CA LEU A 17 -19.35 -11.23 -11.52
C LEU A 17 -17.94 -11.35 -10.95
N ALA A 18 -17.08 -12.17 -11.58
CA ALA A 18 -15.69 -12.32 -11.18
C ALA A 18 -14.95 -10.97 -11.21
N THR A 19 -15.15 -10.20 -12.28
CA THR A 19 -14.52 -8.88 -12.43
C THR A 19 -15.02 -7.88 -11.41
N MET A 20 -16.33 -7.88 -11.10
CA MET A 20 -16.91 -7.00 -10.07
C MET A 20 -16.30 -7.27 -8.69
N ILE A 21 -16.25 -8.54 -8.26
CA ILE A 21 -15.67 -8.90 -6.95
C ILE A 21 -14.16 -8.64 -6.95
N GLY A 22 -13.46 -8.94 -8.04
CA GLY A 22 -12.05 -8.64 -8.20
C GLY A 22 -11.74 -7.14 -8.07
N GLY A 23 -12.54 -6.29 -8.69
CA GLY A 23 -12.42 -4.84 -8.59
C GLY A 23 -12.62 -4.33 -7.16
N LEU A 24 -13.65 -4.80 -6.47
CA LEU A 24 -13.90 -4.46 -5.07
C LEU A 24 -12.73 -4.87 -4.17
N ALA A 25 -12.21 -6.09 -4.35
CA ALA A 25 -11.08 -6.59 -3.57
C ALA A 25 -9.80 -5.77 -3.76
N VAL A 26 -9.57 -5.21 -4.96
CA VAL A 26 -8.44 -4.30 -5.21
C VAL A 26 -8.61 -2.98 -4.47
N ILE A 27 -9.81 -2.39 -4.53
CA ILE A 27 -10.12 -1.13 -3.85
C ILE A 27 -9.94 -1.31 -2.34
N ASP A 28 -10.49 -2.38 -1.77
CA ASP A 28 -10.35 -2.71 -0.35
C ASP A 28 -8.88 -2.94 0.04
N SER A 29 -8.12 -3.64 -0.80
CA SER A 29 -6.68 -3.87 -0.57
C SER A 29 -5.89 -2.55 -0.56
N ALA A 30 -6.22 -1.60 -1.43
CA ALA A 30 -5.57 -0.29 -1.48
C ALA A 30 -5.96 0.59 -0.28
N LEU A 31 -7.23 0.62 0.09
CA LEU A 31 -7.76 1.44 1.18
C LEU A 31 -7.15 1.03 2.54
N TYR A 32 -7.06 -0.29 2.78
CA TYR A 32 -6.55 -0.87 4.02
C TYR A 32 -5.06 -1.26 3.95
N ALA A 33 -4.30 -0.72 2.98
CA ALA A 33 -2.85 -0.90 2.90
C ALA A 33 -2.09 -0.17 4.02
N GLY A 34 -2.71 0.82 4.69
CA GLY A 34 -2.13 1.56 5.80
C GLY A 34 -1.70 3.00 5.48
N TYR A 35 -1.75 3.40 4.21
CA TYR A 35 -1.51 4.79 3.78
C TYR A 35 -2.75 5.68 3.93
N VAL A 36 -3.88 5.29 3.31
CA VAL A 36 -5.12 6.08 3.36
C VAL A 36 -5.75 6.01 4.75
N ILE A 37 -5.89 4.80 5.29
CA ILE A 37 -6.39 4.58 6.65
C ILE A 37 -5.29 3.89 7.45
N PRO A 38 -4.63 4.60 8.39
CA PRO A 38 -3.59 3.99 9.22
C PRO A 38 -4.20 3.02 10.23
N ARG A 39 -3.52 1.88 10.47
CA ARG A 39 -3.98 0.78 11.36
C ARG A 39 -4.53 1.23 12.73
N PRO A 40 -3.99 2.24 13.43
CA PRO A 40 -4.51 2.68 14.73
C PRO A 40 -5.90 3.32 14.64
N SER A 41 -6.19 3.99 13.51
CA SER A 41 -7.45 4.70 13.27
C SER A 41 -8.52 3.80 12.63
N MET A 42 -8.19 2.54 12.32
CA MET A 42 -9.14 1.59 11.74
C MET A 42 -10.18 1.16 12.76
N VAL A 43 -11.42 1.08 12.29
CA VAL A 43 -12.54 0.55 13.07
C VAL A 43 -12.30 -0.93 13.40
N VAL A 44 -12.56 -1.32 14.66
CA VAL A 44 -12.17 -2.63 15.22
C VAL A 44 -12.63 -3.80 14.37
N TRP A 45 -13.86 -3.76 13.83
CA TRP A 45 -14.42 -4.85 13.04
C TRP A 45 -13.88 -4.92 11.60
N TRP A 46 -13.23 -3.87 11.08
CA TRP A 46 -12.56 -3.90 9.76
C TRP A 46 -11.05 -4.15 9.88
N LYS A 47 -10.50 -4.09 11.10
CA LYS A 47 -9.06 -4.22 11.34
C LYS A 47 -8.50 -5.58 10.90
N TRP A 48 -9.31 -6.66 10.97
CA TRP A 48 -8.88 -8.00 10.56
C TRP A 48 -8.45 -8.05 9.08
N LEU A 49 -9.13 -7.30 8.22
CA LEU A 49 -8.86 -7.27 6.78
C LEU A 49 -7.44 -6.77 6.47
N SER A 50 -6.93 -5.84 7.27
CA SER A 50 -5.56 -5.33 7.16
C SER A 50 -4.50 -6.39 7.49
N TYR A 51 -4.82 -7.41 8.29
CA TYR A 51 -3.90 -8.53 8.55
C TYR A 51 -3.93 -9.61 7.45
N CYS A 52 -5.01 -9.72 6.67
CA CYS A 52 -5.05 -10.63 5.52
C CYS A 52 -4.49 -9.99 4.24
N ASN A 53 -4.33 -8.67 4.23
CA ASN A 53 -3.93 -7.91 3.05
C ASN A 53 -2.41 -7.99 2.81
N PRO A 54 -1.93 -8.67 1.75
CA PRO A 54 -0.51 -8.75 1.44
C PRO A 54 0.09 -7.39 1.05
N LEU A 55 -0.72 -6.46 0.53
CA LEU A 55 -0.26 -5.13 0.14
C LEU A 55 0.14 -4.29 1.36
N ALA A 56 -0.54 -4.48 2.49
CA ALA A 56 -0.21 -3.78 3.74
C ALA A 56 1.19 -4.16 4.23
N TYR A 57 1.56 -5.44 4.16
CA TYR A 57 2.90 -5.91 4.53
C TYR A 57 3.97 -5.48 3.54
N ALA A 58 3.68 -5.52 2.24
CA ALA A 58 4.60 -5.01 1.23
C ALA A 58 4.91 -3.52 1.46
N PHE A 59 3.87 -2.73 1.75
CA PHE A 59 4.03 -1.31 2.08
C PHE A 59 4.87 -1.09 3.35
N GLU A 60 4.60 -1.86 4.40
CA GLU A 60 5.37 -1.80 5.65
C GLU A 60 6.85 -2.17 5.44
N ILE A 61 7.15 -3.18 4.63
CA ILE A 61 8.53 -3.56 4.27
C ILE A 61 9.24 -2.43 3.52
N LEU A 62 8.56 -1.80 2.55
CA LEU A 62 9.13 -0.69 1.80
C LEU A 62 9.44 0.49 2.72
N LEU A 63 8.48 0.89 3.57
CA LEU A 63 8.70 1.95 4.54
C LEU A 63 9.83 1.60 5.52
N ALA A 64 9.85 0.38 6.05
CA ALA A 64 10.88 -0.07 6.97
C ALA A 64 12.26 -0.13 6.33
N ASN A 65 12.38 -0.46 5.04
CA ASN A 65 13.65 -0.49 4.32
C ASN A 65 14.16 0.92 4.01
N GLU A 66 13.32 1.80 3.48
CA GLU A 66 13.71 3.15 3.07
C GLU A 66 13.97 4.06 4.27
N PHE A 67 13.07 4.03 5.26
CA PHE A 67 13.15 4.91 6.42
C PHE A 67 13.93 4.31 7.59
N ARG A 68 14.55 3.13 7.43
CA ARG A 68 15.28 2.44 8.52
C ARG A 68 16.33 3.30 9.22
N LYS A 69 17.03 4.12 8.45
CA LYS A 69 18.15 4.96 8.92
C LYS A 69 17.71 6.41 9.20
N LEU A 70 16.48 6.76 8.86
CA LEU A 70 15.92 8.09 9.07
C LEU A 70 15.38 8.19 10.50
N THR A 71 16.26 8.50 11.44
CA THR A 71 15.93 8.65 12.87
C THR A 71 15.38 10.02 13.22
N GLN A 72 15.68 11.05 12.41
CA GLN A 72 15.23 12.43 12.60
C GLN A 72 14.95 13.07 11.24
N ALA A 73 13.68 13.10 10.82
CA ALA A 73 13.24 13.92 9.70
C ALA A 73 12.67 15.23 10.25
N PRO A 74 13.27 16.40 9.98
CA PRO A 74 12.64 17.67 10.33
C PRO A 74 11.29 17.79 9.61
N CYS A 75 10.26 18.30 10.30
CA CYS A 75 8.86 18.29 9.85
C CYS A 75 8.58 18.99 8.49
N ALA A 76 9.59 19.59 7.86
CA ALA A 76 9.49 20.34 6.62
C ALA A 76 10.33 19.77 5.45
N LEU A 77 11.16 18.75 5.65
CA LEU A 77 12.11 18.26 4.63
C LEU A 77 12.19 16.73 4.64
N LEU A 78 11.20 16.09 4.01
CA LEU A 78 11.26 14.65 3.68
C LEU A 78 12.01 14.40 2.36
N ILE A 79 12.06 15.42 1.49
CA ILE A 79 12.86 15.42 0.27
C ILE A 79 14.35 15.52 0.63
N PRO A 80 15.22 14.63 0.09
CA PRO A 80 16.65 14.72 0.32
C PRO A 80 17.20 16.05 -0.19
N TYR A 81 17.88 16.79 0.69
CA TYR A 81 18.43 18.12 0.44
C TYR A 81 19.94 18.14 0.73
N GLY A 82 20.69 18.94 -0.04
CA GLY A 82 22.13 19.11 0.14
C GLY A 82 22.87 19.27 -1.20
N PRO A 83 24.17 19.64 -1.17
CA PRO A 83 24.96 19.94 -2.37
C PRO A 83 25.01 18.78 -3.37
N GLN A 84 24.90 17.53 -2.90
CA GLN A 84 24.84 16.36 -3.77
C GLN A 84 23.51 16.23 -4.55
N TYR A 85 22.46 16.93 -4.13
CA TYR A 85 21.12 16.88 -4.74
C TYR A 85 20.80 18.16 -5.55
N ASP A 86 21.69 19.15 -5.61
CA ASP A 86 21.45 20.43 -6.32
C ASP A 86 21.38 20.28 -7.85
N GLY A 87 21.99 19.22 -8.41
CA GLY A 87 21.97 18.94 -9.85
C GLY A 87 20.84 18.01 -10.31
N VAL A 88 19.98 17.53 -9.40
CA VAL A 88 18.89 16.61 -9.74
C VAL A 88 17.65 17.45 -10.06
N ALA A 89 17.12 17.30 -11.27
CA ALA A 89 15.93 18.03 -11.70
C ALA A 89 14.76 17.74 -10.74
N LEU A 90 13.91 18.75 -10.50
CA LEU A 90 12.79 18.67 -9.56
C LEU A 90 11.79 17.55 -9.87
N ASP A 91 11.79 17.06 -11.12
CA ASP A 91 10.97 15.92 -11.54
C ASP A 91 11.41 14.58 -10.94
N TYR A 92 12.62 14.52 -10.35
CA TYR A 92 13.22 13.32 -9.73
C TYR A 92 13.57 13.52 -8.24
N LYS A 93 13.12 14.61 -7.61
CA LYS A 93 13.26 14.89 -6.17
C LYS A 93 11.97 14.58 -5.42
#